data_AF-A0A388P631-F1
#
_entry.id   AF-A0A388P631-F1
#
_cell.length_a   1.000
_cell.length_b   1.000
_cell.length_c   1.000
_cell.angle_alpha   90.00
_cell.angle_beta   90.00
_cell.angle_gamma   90.00
#
_symmetry.space_group_name_H-M   'P 1'
#
loop_
_entity.id
_entity.type
_entity.pdbx_description
1 polymer ?
#
loop_
_entity_poly.entity_id
_entity_poly.type
_entity_poly.pdbx_seq_one_letter_code
_entity_poly.pdbx_strand_id
1 'polypeptide(L)' 'MHAPGQLEATFATRSEKAGGLLFSKAEIEEFNKVAEHIGHQPFDLATLPTA' A
#
# COMPACT_ATOMS: atom_id res chain seq x y z
N MET A 1 -26.12 -4.08 9.41
CA MET A 1 -25.31 -5.30 9.57
C MET A 1 -24.54 -5.48 8.27
N HIS A 2 -23.21 -5.45 8.26
CA HIS A 2 -22.43 -5.65 7.03
C HIS A 2 -22.38 -7.16 6.70
N ALA A 3 -22.41 -7.51 5.41
CA ALA A 3 -22.16 -8.89 5.01
C ALA A 3 -20.69 -9.26 5.30
N PRO A 4 -20.40 -10.49 5.75
CA PRO A 4 -19.01 -10.98 5.80
C PRO A 4 -18.36 -10.81 4.43
N GLY A 5 -17.18 -10.18 4.36
CA GLY A 5 -16.48 -9.90 3.09
C GLY A 5 -16.79 -8.53 2.46
N GLN A 6 -17.78 -7.77 2.95
CA GLN A 6 -18.15 -6.47 2.37
C GLN A 6 -17.07 -5.40 2.59
N LEU A 7 -16.34 -5.49 3.71
CA LEU A 7 -15.24 -4.58 4.01
C LEU A 7 -14.07 -4.81 3.04
N GLU A 8 -13.69 -6.06 2.85
CA GLU A 8 -12.65 -6.52 1.93
C GLU A 8 -13.01 -6.15 0.48
N ALA A 9 -14.27 -6.32 0.07
CA ALA A 9 -14.74 -5.90 -1.26
C ALA A 9 -14.61 -4.38 -1.48
N THR A 10 -14.86 -3.59 -0.42
CA THR A 10 -14.70 -2.13 -0.46
C THR A 10 -13.23 -1.75 -0.63
N PHE A 11 -12.32 -2.39 0.11
CA PHE A 11 -10.89 -2.15 -0.04
C PHE A 11 -10.36 -2.61 -1.39
N ALA A 12 -10.78 -3.78 -1.89
CA ALA A 12 -10.42 -4.27 -3.22
C ALA A 12 -10.81 -3.25 -4.30
N THR A 13 -12.05 -2.74 -4.26
CA THR A 13 -12.52 -1.72 -5.21
C THR A 13 -11.69 -0.43 -5.14
N ARG A 14 -11.26 -0.01 -3.95
CA ARG A 14 -10.43 1.18 -3.77
C ARG A 14 -9.03 0.98 -4.32
N SER A 15 -8.43 -0.19 -4.08
CA SER A 15 -7.14 -0.57 -4.62
C SER A 15 -7.17 -0.67 -6.15
N GLU A 16 -8.17 -1.33 -6.73
CA GLU A 16 -8.35 -1.42 -8.18
C GLU A 16 -8.46 -0.03 -8.82
N LYS A 17 -9.24 0.89 -8.22
CA LYS A 17 -9.37 2.27 -8.71
C LYS A 17 -8.08 3.08 -8.63
N ALA A 18 -7.21 2.78 -7.68
CA ALA A 18 -5.92 3.45 -7.53
C ALA A 18 -4.80 2.82 -8.38
N GLY A 19 -5.12 1.78 -9.15
CA GLY A 19 -4.13 1.06 -9.96
C GLY A 19 -3.31 0.03 -9.17
N GLY A 20 -3.74 -0.35 -7.97
CA GLY A 20 -3.05 -1.33 -7.13
C GLY A 20 -3.22 -1.10 -5.63
N LEU A 21 -2.34 -1.71 -4.84
CA LEU A 21 -2.37 -1.56 -3.38
C LEU A 21 -2.17 -0.09 -2.97
N LEU A 22 -2.98 0.34 -2.02
CA LEU A 22 -3.02 1.70 -1.51
C LEU A 22 -2.18 1.77 -0.23
N PHE A 23 -0.88 1.97 -0.36
CA PHE A 23 -0.03 2.25 0.79
C PHE A 23 -0.01 3.75 1.06
N SER A 24 -0.05 4.11 2.34
CA SER A 24 0.25 5.46 2.79
C SER A 24 1.74 5.75 2.68
N LYS A 25 2.10 7.03 2.62
CA LYS A 25 3.51 7.47 2.68
C LYS A 25 4.26 6.88 3.88
N ALA A 26 3.61 6.83 5.05
CA ALA A 26 4.20 6.31 6.28
C ALA A 26 4.52 4.81 6.18
N GLU A 27 3.65 4.02 5.56
CA GLU A 27 3.89 2.58 5.34
C GLU A 27 5.10 2.36 4.41
N ILE A 28 5.20 3.13 3.34
CA ILE A 28 6.35 3.05 2.42
C ILE A 28 7.65 3.49 3.12
N GLU A 29 7.60 4.50 3.99
CA GLU A 29 8.76 4.92 4.79
C GLU A 29 9.23 3.82 5.75
N GLU A 30 8.30 3.10 6.41
CA GLU A 30 8.66 1.94 7.23
C GLU A 30 9.24 0.79 6.38
N PHE A 31 8.67 0.52 5.20
CA PHE A 31 9.23 -0.47 4.28
C PHE A 31 10.64 -0.10 3.82
N ASN A 32 10.93 1.19 3.62
CA ASN A 32 12.25 1.65 3.25
C ASN A 32 13.28 1.39 4.37
N LYS A 33 12.90 1.55 5.64
CA LYS A 33 13.77 1.16 6.77
C LYS A 33 14.12 -0.32 6.74
N VAL A 34 13.16 -1.18 6.40
CA VAL A 34 13.39 -2.61 6.22
C VAL A 34 14.32 -2.87 5.04
N ALA A 35 14.06 -2.24 3.89
CA ALA A 35 14.88 -2.37 2.68
C ALA A 35 16.35 -2.01 2.96
N GLU A 36 16.59 -0.88 3.62
CA GLU A 36 17.93 -0.46 4.04
C GLU A 36 18.59 -1.48 4.97
N HIS A 37 17.84 -2.01 5.94
CA HIS A 37 18.35 -3.00 6.90
C HIS A 37 18.81 -4.30 6.22
N ILE A 38 18.15 -4.71 5.14
CA ILE A 38 18.47 -5.94 4.39
C ILE A 38 19.37 -5.68 3.17
N GLY A 39 19.84 -4.44 2.96
CA GLY A 39 20.67 -4.06 1.81
C GLY A 39 19.92 -4.03 0.47
N HIS A 40 18.60 -3.91 0.49
CA HIS A 40 17.77 -3.72 -0.69
C HIS A 40 17.60 -2.23 -1.03
N GLN A 41 17.30 -1.96 -2.29
CA GLN A 41 16.97 -0.61 -2.74
C GLN A 41 15.63 -0.15 -2.15
N PRO A 42 15.57 1.05 -1.55
CA PRO A 42 14.32 1.65 -1.09
C PRO A 42 13.32 1.84 -2.23
N PHE A 43 12.05 1.79 -1.89
CA PHE A 43 10.95 2.16 -2.78
C PHE A 43 10.95 3.67 -3.06
N ASP A 44 10.78 4.05 -4.34
CA ASP A 44 10.66 5.44 -4.75
C ASP A 44 9.20 5.92 -4.61
N LEU A 45 8.99 6.70 -3.56
CA LEU A 45 7.72 7.36 -3.23
C LEU A 45 7.16 8.23 -4.36
N ALA A 46 8.00 8.78 -5.24
CA ALA A 46 7.52 9.61 -6.35
C ALA A 46 6.90 8.79 -7.49
N THR A 47 7.20 7.49 -7.53
CA THR A 47 6.74 6.58 -8.59
C THR A 47 5.61 5.65 -8.15
N LEU A 48 5.38 5.56 -6.84
CA LEU A 48 4.32 4.73 -6.26
C LEU A 48 3.02 5.51 -6.11
N PRO A 49 1.88 4.98 -6.61
CA PRO A 49 0.57 5.55 -6.29
C PRO A 49 0.30 5.35 -4.79
N THR A 50 0.33 6.44 -4.03
CA THR A 50 -0.06 6.44 -2.61
C THR A 50 -1.53 6.86 -2.45
N ALA A 51 -2.18 6.34 -1.41
CA ALA A 51 -3.58 6.62 -1.09
C ALA A 51 -3.85 8.03 -0.56
#